data_AF-A0A536V401-F1
#
_entry.id   AF-A0A536V401-F1
#
_cell.length_a   1.000
_cell.length_b   1.000
_cell.length_c   1.000
_cell.angle_alpha   90.00
_cell.angle_beta   90.00
_cell.angle_gamma   90.00
#
_symmetry.space_group_name_H-M   'P 1'
#
loop_
_entity.id
_entity.type
_entity.pdbx_description
1 polymer ?
#
loop_
_entity_poly.entity_id
_entity_poly.type
_entity_poly.pdbx_seq_one_letter_code
_entity_poly.pdbx_strand_id
1 'polypeptide(L)' 'MTVTVETLEKLERRITLTVAADTINNEVESRLKRLSRTVKADGFRPGKVPMSVVAQRYGYSVQYEVVNDKIGQAFSEAAT' A
#
# COMPACT_ATOMS: atom_id res chain seq x y z
N MET A 1 -2.94 -13.12 6.56
CA MET A 1 -1.63 -12.62 7.06
C MET A 1 -1.01 -13.74 7.85
N THR A 2 0.23 -14.12 7.55
CA THR A 2 0.97 -15.12 8.31
C THR A 2 2.20 -14.46 8.92
N VAL A 3 2.39 -14.68 10.23
CA VAL A 3 3.49 -14.12 11.01
C VAL A 3 4.30 -15.30 11.54
N THR A 4 5.60 -15.30 11.26
CA THR A 4 6.54 -16.29 11.78
C THR A 4 7.65 -15.56 12.51
N VAL A 5 7.85 -15.92 13.78
CA VAL A 5 8.84 -15.29 14.67
C VAL A 5 9.91 -16.32 14.97
N GLU A 6 11.12 -16.08 14.49
CA GLU A 6 12.29 -16.89 14.79
C GLU A 6 13.09 -16.22 15.91
N THR A 7 13.44 -16.99 16.93
CA THR A 7 14.37 -16.56 17.98
C THR A 7 15.79 -16.89 17.54
N LEU A 8 16.60 -15.84 17.36
CA LEU A 8 18.02 -15.94 17.02
C LEU A 8 18.86 -15.95 18.31
N GLU A 9 20.18 -15.79 18.19
CA GLU A 9 21.06 -15.73 19.36
C GLU A 9 20.87 -14.43 20.18
N LYS A 10 21.08 -14.55 21.50
CA LYS A 10 21.02 -13.46 22.47
C LYS A 10 19.65 -12.77 22.53
N LEU A 11 19.51 -11.59 21.92
CA LEU A 11 18.34 -10.72 21.99
C LEU A 11 17.74 -10.43 20.61
N GLU A 12 18.27 -11.07 19.56
CA GLU A 12 17.80 -10.88 18.20
C GLU A 12 16.55 -11.73 17.94
N ARG A 13 15.58 -11.12 17.27
CA ARG A 13 14.37 -11.79 16.78
C ARG A 13 14.22 -11.46 15.31
N ARG A 14 13.91 -12.46 14.49
CA ARG A 14 13.54 -12.27 13.08
C ARG A 14 12.04 -12.49 12.94
N ILE A 15 11.36 -11.50 12.36
CA ILE A 15 9.93 -11.59 12.06
C ILE A 15 9.81 -11.67 10.54
N THR A 16 9.27 -12.80 10.06
CA THR A 16 8.93 -12.97 8.65
C THR A 16 7.42 -12.81 8.51
N LEU A 17 7.02 -11.75 7.78
CA LEU A 17 5.63 -11.38 7.54
C LEU A 17 5.23 -11.72 6.11
N THR A 18 4.07 -12.35 5.93
CA THR A 18 3.48 -12.54 4.60
C THR A 18 2.15 -11.80 4.52
N VAL A 19 2.10 -10.82 3.60
CA VAL A 19 0.93 -10.00 3.30
C VAL A 19 0.35 -10.46 1.96
N ALA A 20 -0.98 -10.67 1.92
CA ALA A 20 -1.65 -11.10 0.69
C ALA A 20 -1.72 -9.96 -0.32
N ALA A 21 -1.37 -10.24 -1.58
CA ALA A 21 -1.36 -9.24 -2.66
C ALA A 21 -2.73 -8.57 -2.84
N ASP A 22 -3.82 -9.32 -2.67
CA ASP A 22 -5.19 -8.80 -2.81
C ASP A 22 -5.48 -7.65 -1.81
N THR A 23 -4.94 -7.74 -0.60
CA THR A 23 -5.13 -6.69 0.41
C THR A 23 -4.44 -5.38 0.02
N ILE A 24 -3.28 -5.48 -0.64
CA ILE A 24 -2.53 -4.32 -1.16
C ILE A 24 -3.28 -3.75 -2.37
N ASN A 25 -3.67 -4.59 -3.31
CA ASN A 25 -4.36 -4.18 -4.54
C ASN A 25 -5.67 -3.44 -4.23
N ASN A 26 -6.46 -3.94 -3.28
CA ASN A 26 -7.71 -3.31 -2.86
C ASN A 26 -7.48 -1.92 -2.24
N GLU A 27 -6.44 -1.76 -1.41
CA GLU A 27 -6.10 -0.48 -0.78
C GLU A 27 -5.56 0.51 -1.82
N VAL A 28 -4.73 0.06 -2.77
CA VAL A 28 -4.24 0.86 -3.89
C VAL A 28 -5.41 1.37 -4.75
N GLU A 29 -6.36 0.50 -5.09
CA GLU A 29 -7.54 0.90 -5.88
C GLU A 29 -8.39 1.93 -5.14
N SER A 30 -8.59 1.74 -3.83
CA SER A 30 -9.30 2.69 -2.96
C SER A 30 -8.62 4.06 -2.94
N ARG A 31 -7.29 4.10 -2.78
CA ARG A 31 -6.48 5.33 -2.78
C ARG A 31 -6.52 6.03 -4.14
N LEU A 32 -6.38 5.29 -5.24
CA LEU A 32 -6.47 5.84 -6.59
C LEU A 32 -7.87 6.41 -6.88
N LYS A 33 -8.94 5.77 -6.41
CA LYS A 33 -10.32 6.30 -6.51
C LYS A 33 -10.52 7.59 -5.72
N ARG A 34 -9.84 7.75 -4.58
CA ARG A 34 -9.88 9.01 -3.80
C ARG A 34 -9.10 10.11 -4.52
N LEU A 35 -7.92 9.79 -5.06
CA LEU A 35 -7.09 10.72 -5.82
C LEU A 35 -7.78 11.20 -7.10
N SER A 36 -8.49 10.32 -7.81
CA SER A 36 -9.16 10.70 -9.06
C SER A 36 -10.21 11.81 -8.89
N ARG A 37 -10.75 12.00 -7.67
CA ARG A 37 -11.69 13.07 -7.32
C ARG A 37 -11.03 14.44 -7.15
N THR A 38 -9.74 14.49 -6.82
CA THR A 38 -9.01 15.73 -6.50
C THR A 38 -7.97 16.12 -7.54
N VAL A 39 -7.44 15.14 -8.27
CA VAL A 39 -6.39 15.34 -9.26
C VAL A 39 -6.86 16.24 -10.40
N LYS A 40 -5.99 17.17 -10.76
CA LYS A 40 -6.09 17.96 -11.99
C LYS A 40 -5.13 17.36 -13.01
N ALA A 41 -5.65 17.03 -14.18
CA ALA A 41 -4.87 16.55 -15.31
C ALA A 41 -5.24 17.39 -16.54
N ASP A 42 -4.23 17.74 -17.34
CA ASP A 42 -4.44 18.56 -18.53
C ASP A 42 -5.41 17.86 -19.50
N GLY A 43 -6.38 18.62 -20.02
CA GLY A 43 -7.44 18.10 -20.88
C GLY A 43 -8.64 17.49 -20.14
N PHE A 44 -8.60 17.33 -18.82
CA PHE A 44 -9.71 16.79 -18.04
C PHE A 44 -10.21 17.77 -16.98
N ARG A 45 -11.54 17.84 -16.83
CA ARG A 45 -12.14 18.60 -15.71
C ARG A 45 -11.74 17.94 -14.39
N PRO A 46 -11.32 18.70 -13.36
CA PRO A 46 -10.96 18.14 -12.06
C PRO A 46 -12.05 17.19 -11.54
N GLY A 47 -11.65 16.02 -11.05
CA GLY A 47 -12.57 14.98 -10.59
C GLY A 47 -13.19 14.09 -11.68
N LYS A 48 -12.93 14.36 -12.95
CA LYS A 48 -13.40 13.57 -14.11
C LYS A 48 -12.26 13.00 -14.95
N VAL A 49 -11.10 12.78 -14.32
CA VAL A 49 -9.95 12.11 -14.94
C VAL A 49 -10.20 10.60 -14.96
N PRO A 50 -10.03 9.91 -16.10
CA PRO A 50 -10.13 8.45 -16.18
C PRO A 50 -9.12 7.75 -15.26
N MET A 51 -9.53 6.63 -14.66
CA MET A 51 -8.67 5.85 -13.76
C MET A 51 -7.39 5.35 -14.44
N SER A 52 -7.42 5.08 -15.75
CA SER A 52 -6.24 4.67 -16.52
C SER A 52 -5.13 5.73 -16.48
N VAL A 53 -5.49 7.00 -16.66
CA VAL A 53 -4.53 8.13 -16.65
C VAL A 53 -4.01 8.37 -15.24
N VAL A 54 -4.87 8.28 -14.23
CA VAL A 54 -4.47 8.42 -12.82
C VAL A 54 -3.54 7.29 -12.40
N ALA A 55 -3.85 6.05 -12.76
CA ALA A 55 -3.00 4.89 -12.49
C ALA A 55 -1.65 5.00 -13.20
N GLN A 56 -1.62 5.47 -14.45
CA GLN A 56 -0.37 5.68 -15.17
C GLN A 56 0.54 6.72 -14.49
N ARG A 57 -0.03 7.82 -13.97
CA ARG A 57 0.75 8.91 -13.36
C ARG A 57 1.10 8.68 -11.89
N TYR A 58 0.21 8.06 -11.12
CA TYR A 58 0.33 7.96 -9.66
C TYR A 58 0.39 6.51 -9.14
N GLY A 59 0.17 5.51 -9.99
CA GLY A 59 0.04 4.11 -9.57
C GLY A 59 1.23 3.61 -8.76
N TYR A 60 2.46 3.81 -9.27
CA TYR A 60 3.67 3.35 -8.59
C TYR A 60 3.88 4.02 -7.23
N SER A 61 3.70 5.34 -7.16
CA SER A 61 3.85 6.10 -5.90
C SER A 61 2.84 5.65 -4.85
N VAL A 62 1.57 5.49 -5.23
CA VAL A 62 0.51 5.03 -4.32
C VAL A 62 0.76 3.59 -3.88
N GLN A 63 1.20 2.73 -4.79
CA GLN A 63 1.53 1.34 -4.43
C GLN A 63 2.67 1.29 -3.41
N TYR A 64 3.72 2.08 -3.60
CA TYR A 64 4.84 2.13 -2.66
C TYR A 64 4.41 2.64 -1.28
N GLU A 65 3.59 3.68 -1.23
CA GLU A 65 3.03 4.22 0.01
C GLU A 65 2.19 3.16 0.74
N VAL A 66 1.25 2.52 0.03
CA VAL A 66 0.38 1.49 0.61
C VAL A 66 1.18 0.30 1.14
N VAL A 67 2.21 -0.13 0.41
CA VAL A 67 3.08 -1.24 0.84
C VAL A 67 3.78 -0.88 2.15
N ASN A 68 4.38 0.32 2.24
CA ASN A 68 5.05 0.76 3.47
C ASN A 68 4.09 0.89 4.65
N ASP A 69 2.91 1.49 4.43
CA ASP A 69 1.87 1.62 5.45
C ASP A 69 1.44 0.25 5.99
N LYS A 70 1.21 -0.72 5.09
CA LYS A 70 0.76 -2.07 5.46
C LYS A 70 1.86 -2.89 6.13
N ILE A 71 3.10 -2.77 5.69
CA ILE A 71 4.24 -3.42 6.36
C ILE A 71 4.42 -2.84 7.76
N GLY A 72 4.37 -1.51 7.92
CA GLY A 72 4.49 -0.86 9.22
C GLY A 72 3.38 -1.28 10.19
N GLN A 73 2.13 -1.32 9.72
CA GLN A 73 0.99 -1.83 10.49
C GLN A 73 1.19 -3.30 10.89
N ALA A 74 1.52 -4.15 9.92
CA ALA A 74 1.71 -5.58 10.15
C ALA A 74 2.86 -5.87 11.13
N PHE A 75 3.94 -5.09 11.06
CA PHE A 75 5.05 -5.20 12.00
C PHE A 75 4.66 -4.75 13.41
N SER A 76 3.97 -3.60 13.53
CA SER A 76 3.52 -3.11 14.84
C SER A 76 2.57 -4.09 15.54
N GLU A 77 1.66 -4.72 14.78
CA GLU A 77 0.75 -5.74 15.29
C GLU A 77 1.50 -7.00 15.73
N ALA A 78 2.54 -7.41 14.99
CA ALA A 78 3.34 -8.60 15.30
C ALA A 78 4.36 -8.40 16.44
N ALA A 79 4.79 -7.16 16.69
CA ALA A 79 5.78 -6.82 17.71
C ALA A 79 5.18 -6.53 19.09
N THR A 80 3.85 -6.41 19.18
CA THR A 80 3.10 -6.25 20.44
C THR A 80 2.76 -7.62 21.01
#